data_AF-A0AAD2BZR0-F1
#
_entry.id   AF-A0AAD2BZR0-F1
#
_cell.length_a   1.000
_cell.length_b   1.000
_cell.length_c   1.000
_cell.angle_alpha   90.00
_cell.angle_beta   90.00
_cell.angle_gamma   90.00
#
_symmetry.space_group_name_H-M   'P 1'
#
loop_
_entity.id
_entity.type
_entity.pdbx_description
1 polymer ?
#
loop_
_entity_poly.entity_id
_entity_poly.type
_entity_poly.pdbx_seq_one_letter_code
_entity_poly.pdbx_strand_id
1 'polypeptide(L)' 'MLTLEFDDGSKIIINSQAPMQELWVAARAGGFHFRRGDDGRWVDTRSKEELYVALSRYVSQQSDVDVTLAAG' A
#
# COMPACT_ATOMS: atom_id res chain seq x y z
N MET A 1 -11.72 4.65 2.08
CA MET A 1 -11.11 3.48 2.74
C MET A 1 -11.38 2.25 1.89
N LEU A 2 -10.34 1.46 1.63
CA LEU A 2 -10.39 0.18 0.93
C LEU A 2 -9.76 -0.88 1.83
N THR A 3 -10.41 -2.02 1.97
CA THR A 3 -9.90 -3.15 2.76
C THR A 3 -9.81 -4.37 1.87
N LEU A 4 -8.63 -4.99 1.83
CA LEU A 4 -8.39 -6.31 1.24
C LEU A 4 -8.34 -7.31 2.38
N GLU A 5 -9.08 -8.40 2.26
CA GLU A 5 -9.11 -9.51 3.22
C GLU A 5 -8.66 -10.78 2.52
N PHE A 6 -7.78 -11.53 3.18
CA PHE A 6 -7.15 -12.73 2.64
C PHE A 6 -7.71 -13.98 3.33
N ASP A 7 -7.49 -15.15 2.73
CA ASP A 7 -8.03 -16.42 3.22
C ASP A 7 -7.55 -16.80 4.64
N ASP A 8 -6.36 -16.32 5.04
CA ASP A 8 -5.83 -16.50 6.39
C ASP A 8 -6.41 -15.52 7.42
N GLY A 9 -7.38 -14.68 7.01
CA GLY A 9 -8.02 -13.64 7.82
C GLY A 9 -7.18 -12.37 8.02
N SER A 10 -5.96 -12.32 7.47
CA SER A 10 -5.17 -11.09 7.46
C SER A 10 -5.80 -10.03 6.56
N LYS A 11 -5.48 -8.76 6.80
CA LYS A 11 -6.06 -7.63 6.07
C LYS A 11 -4.98 -6.66 5.62
N ILE A 12 -5.20 -6.03 4.47
CA ILE A 12 -4.53 -4.79 4.07
C ILE A 12 -5.57 -3.68 4.03
N ILE A 13 -5.35 -2.61 4.77
CA ILE A 13 -6.27 -1.46 4.85
C ILE A 13 -5.58 -0.25 4.22
N ILE A 14 -6.21 0.34 3.22
CA ILE A 14 -5.75 1.53 2.51
C ILE A 14 -6.72 2.67 2.81
N ASN A 15 -6.21 3.77 3.36
CA ASN A 15 -7.02 4.93 3.69
C ASN A 15 -6.38 6.23 3.20
N SER A 16 -7.19 7.13 2.64
CA SER A 16 -6.78 8.49 2.30
C SER A 16 -6.91 9.41 3.51
N GLN A 17 -5.81 10.04 3.89
CA GLN A 17 -5.77 11.06 4.94
C GLN A 17 -5.71 12.45 4.32
N ALA A 18 -6.88 12.99 3.96
CA ALA A 18 -7.00 14.26 3.25
C ALA A 18 -6.27 15.44 3.95
N PRO A 19 -6.33 15.62 5.30
CA PRO A 19 -5.62 16.71 5.97
C PRO A 19 -4.09 16.65 5.81
N MET A 20 -3.54 15.44 5.66
CA MET A 20 -2.11 15.20 5.51
C MET A 20 -1.68 15.07 4.05
N GLN A 21 -2.63 15.00 3.12
CA GLN A 21 -2.41 14.68 1.71
C GLN A 21 -1.62 13.36 1.53
N GLU A 22 -1.96 12.37 2.36
CA GLU A 22 -1.28 11.06 2.38
C GLU A 22 -2.26 9.92 2.09
N LEU A 23 -1.70 8.82 1.60
CA LEU A 23 -2.32 7.49 1.67
C LEU A 23 -1.64 6.69 2.77
N TRP A 24 -2.42 6.11 3.67
CA TRP A 24 -1.94 5.23 4.71
C TRP A 24 -2.29 3.79 4.38
N VAL A 25 -1.33 2.90 4.53
CA VAL A 25 -1.47 1.46 4.30
C VAL A 25 -1.11 0.74 5.59
N ALA A 26 -2.04 -0.05 6.12
CA ALA A 26 -1.77 -1.02 7.18
C ALA A 26 -1.76 -2.42 6.56
N ALA A 27 -0.65 -3.14 6.72
CA ALA A 27 -0.46 -4.52 6.28
C ALA A 27 0.19 -5.34 7.42
N ARG A 28 0.30 -6.67 7.26
CA ARG A 28 1.01 -7.54 8.22
C ARG A 28 2.45 -7.07 8.45
N ALA A 29 3.08 -6.49 7.43
CA ALA A 29 4.43 -5.94 7.50
C ALA A 29 4.55 -4.63 8.30
N GLY A 30 3.45 -3.95 8.61
CA GLY A 30 3.43 -2.70 9.38
C GLY A 30 2.50 -1.61 8.80
N GLY A 31 2.72 -0.38 9.26
CA GLY A 31 2.02 0.82 8.79
C GLY A 31 2.93 1.72 7.95
N PHE A 32 2.44 2.14 6.79
CA PHE A 32 3.19 2.85 5.76
C PHE A 32 2.42 4.08 5.30
N HIS A 33 3.12 5.19 5.10
CA HIS A 33 2.51 6.45 4.71
C HIS A 33 3.13 6.89 3.40
N PHE A 34 2.29 7.15 2.42
CA PHE A 34 2.68 7.55 1.07
C PHE A 34 2.23 8.98 0.83
N ARG A 35 3.12 9.80 0.26
CA ARG A 35 2.80 11.15 -0.22
C ARG A 35 2.90 11.18 -1.74
N ARG A 36 2.02 11.95 -2.37
CA ARG A 36 2.04 12.13 -3.82
C ARG A 36 3.08 13.18 -4.20
N GLY A 37 3.99 12.82 -5.11
CA GLY A 37 4.93 13.75 -5.72
C GLY A 37 4.32 14.51 -6.90
N ASP A 38 5.04 15.52 -7.39
CA ASP A 38 4.63 16.34 -8.55
C ASP A 38 4.55 15.51 -9.84
N ASP A 39 5.30 14.42 -9.92
CA ASP A 39 5.25 13.43 -11.00
C ASP A 39 4.01 12.51 -10.92
N GLY A 40 3.14 12.74 -9.94
CA GLY A 40 1.92 12.00 -9.72
C GLY A 40 2.10 10.67 -8.99
N ARG A 41 3.34 10.24 -8.70
CA ARG A 41 3.62 8.96 -8.01
C ARG A 41 3.42 9.07 -6.52
N TRP A 42 3.02 7.96 -5.91
CA TRP A 42 2.90 7.84 -4.46
C TRP A 42 4.16 7.17 -3.91
N VAL A 43 4.85 7.85 -3.00
CA VAL A 43 6.15 7.40 -2.48
C VAL A 43 6.09 7.33 -0.96
N ASP A 44 6.58 6.21 -0.40
CA ASP A 44 6.65 6.03 1.05
C ASP A 44 7.56 7.10 1.67
N THR A 45 7.05 7.73 2.72
CA THR A 45 7.72 8.86 3.37
C THR A 45 9.05 8.49 4.02
N ARG A 46 9.24 7.22 4.40
CA ARG A 46 10.43 6.68 5.08
C ARG A 46 11.34 5.92 4.11
N SER A 47 10.84 4.87 3.45
CA SER A 47 11.65 3.96 2.62
C SER A 47 11.93 4.50 1.22
N LYS A 48 11.13 5.47 0.76
CA LYS A 48 11.12 5.96 -0.62
C LYS A 48 10.68 4.92 -1.66
N GLU A 49 10.09 3.80 -1.23
CA GLU A 49 9.48 2.81 -2.10
C GLU A 49 8.20 3.38 -2.76
N GLU A 50 7.94 3.00 -4.01
CA GLU A 50 6.74 3.40 -4.74
C GLU A 50 5.53 2.54 -4.32
N LEU A 51 4.34 3.14 -4.26
CA LEU A 51 3.12 2.51 -3.72
C LEU A 51 2.76 1.17 -4.37
N TYR A 52 2.73 1.08 -5.71
CA TYR A 52 2.36 -0.17 -6.39
C TYR A 52 3.41 -1.25 -6.20
N VAL A 53 4.69 -0.88 -6.14
CA VAL A 53 5.78 -1.81 -5.78
C VAL A 53 5.56 -2.36 -4.36
N ALA A 54 5.31 -1.49 -3.39
CA ALA A 54 5.05 -1.86 -2.01
C ALA A 54 3.80 -2.75 -1.87
N LEU A 55 2.68 -2.36 -2.51
CA LEU A 55 1.43 -3.11 -2.48
C LEU A 55 1.56 -4.48 -3.13
N SER A 56 2.30 -4.61 -4.24
CA SER A 56 2.59 -5.90 -4.87
C SER A 56 3.26 -6.85 -3.88
N ARG A 57 4.24 -6.35 -3.13
CA ARG A 57 4.93 -7.12 -2.08
C ARG A 57 4.00 -7.51 -0.93
N TYR A 58 3.19 -6.58 -0.42
CA TYR A 58 2.26 -6.86 0.69
C TYR A 58 1.18 -7.87 0.30
N VAL A 59 0.58 -7.69 -0.87
CA VAL A 59 -0.45 -8.60 -1.38
C VAL A 59 0.17 -9.98 -1.59
N SER A 60 1.30 -10.08 -2.27
CA SER A 60 1.94 -11.37 -2.52
C SER A 60 2.29 -12.12 -1.24
N GLN A 61 2.79 -11.39 -0.23
CA GLN A 61 3.11 -11.95 1.08
C GLN A 61 1.86 -12.46 1.83
N GLN A 62 0.72 -11.78 1.71
CA GLN A 62 -0.50 -12.13 2.46
C GLN A 62 -1.42 -13.11 1.71
N SER A 63 -1.34 -13.20 0.38
CA SER A 63 -2.05 -14.19 -0.41
C SER A 63 -1.26 -15.48 -0.66
N ASP A 64 0.04 -15.51 -0.38
CA ASP A 64 0.94 -16.60 -0.76
C ASP A 64 0.91 -16.90 -2.27
N VAL A 65 0.72 -15.85 -3.07
CA VAL A 65 0.61 -15.89 -4.54
C VAL A 65 1.37 -14.70 -5.10
N ASP A 66 2.19 -14.90 -6.13
CA ASP A 66 2.88 -13.80 -6.79
C ASP A 66 1.89 -12.88 -7.53
N VAL A 67 1.71 -11.67 -7.01
CA VAL A 67 0.83 -10.63 -7.56
C VAL A 67 1.64 -9.38 -7.87
N THR A 68 1.60 -8.95 -9.13
CA THR A 68 2.17 -7.67 -9.57
C THR A 68 1.06 -6.68 -9.88
N LEU A 69 1.10 -5.53 -9.20
CA LEU A 69 0.22 -4.40 -9.44
C LEU A 69 0.96 -3.34 -10.28
N ALA A 70 0.25 -2.71 -11.19
CA ALA A 70 0.77 -1.61 -12.01
C ALA A 70 -0.23 -0.46 -12.03
N ALA A 71 0.27 0.77 -12.15
CA ALA A 71 -0.56 1.92 -12.48
C ALA A 71 -1.13 1.76 -13.89
N GLY A 72 -2.42 2.08 -14.06
CA GLY A 72 -3.10 2.09 -15.36
C GLY A 72 -2.98 3.42 -16.07
#